data_AF-A0A6V7CBZ7-F1
#
_entry.id   AF-A0A6V7CBZ7-F1
#
_cell.length_a   1.000
_cell.length_b   1.000
_cell.length_c   1.000
_cell.angle_alpha   90.00
_cell.angle_beta   90.00
_cell.angle_gamma   90.00
#
_symmetry.space_group_name_H-M   'P 1'
#
loop_
_entity.id
_entity.type
_entity.pdbx_description
1 polymer ?
#
loop_
_entity_poly.entity_id
_entity_poly.type
_entity_poly.pdbx_seq_one_letter_code
_entity_poly.pdbx_strand_id
1 'polypeptide(L)' 'MPPSVSQQALPLDHQEHQLRQAHVEGWIAQQHAAGFGIDQHMADALNAYLDGRFDLPGLLTELRLPYLN' A
#
# COMPACT_ATOMS: atom_id res chain seq x y z
N MET A 1 8.84 -26.95 11.09
CA MET A 1 8.12 -26.49 9.89
C MET A 1 7.73 -25.04 10.13
N PRO A 2 8.06 -24.09 9.25
CA PRO A 2 7.61 -22.71 9.45
C PRO A 2 6.08 -22.67 9.24
N PRO A 3 5.33 -21.92 10.05
CA PRO A 3 3.90 -21.80 9.84
C PRO A 3 3.67 -21.08 8.52
N SER A 4 2.94 -21.73 7.61
CA SER A 4 2.36 -21.06 6.45
C SER A 4 1.37 -20.04 6.99
N VAL A 5 1.78 -18.78 7.04
CA VAL A 5 0.91 -17.68 7.44
C VAL A 5 -0.09 -17.49 6.31
N SER A 6 -1.22 -18.18 6.40
CA SER A 6 -2.42 -17.77 5.69
C SER A 6 -2.83 -16.45 6.33
N GLN A 7 -2.28 -15.34 5.82
CA GLN A 7 -2.62 -13.98 6.23
C GLN A 7 -4.05 -13.71 5.77
N GLN A 8 -5.02 -14.24 6.53
CA GLN A 8 -6.31 -13.57 6.62
C GLN A 8 -5.98 -12.16 7.10
N ALA A 9 -6.31 -11.16 6.30
CA ALA A 9 -6.17 -9.75 6.64
C ALA A 9 -6.91 -9.49 7.96
N LEU A 10 -6.18 -9.60 9.07
CA LEU A 10 -6.65 -9.17 10.37
C LEU A 10 -6.84 -7.65 10.27
N PRO A 11 -7.88 -7.08 10.90
CA PRO A 11 -8.04 -5.64 10.97
C PRO A 11 -6.73 -5.01 11.43
N LEU A 12 -6.27 -3.96 10.73
CA LEU A 12 -5.05 -3.27 11.12
C LEU A 12 -5.21 -2.74 12.53
N ASP A 13 -4.22 -3.01 13.38
CA ASP A 13 -4.12 -2.31 14.65
C ASP A 13 -3.87 -0.81 14.40
N HIS A 14 -4.30 0.03 15.33
CA HIS A 14 -4.18 1.47 15.22
C HIS A 14 -2.73 1.92 15.01
N GLN A 15 -1.77 1.27 15.69
CA GLN A 15 -0.35 1.56 15.50
C GLN A 15 0.11 1.23 14.08
N GLU A 16 -0.32 0.09 13.54
CA GLU A 16 0.05 -0.29 12.17
C GLU A 16 -0.57 0.66 11.14
N HIS A 17 -1.84 1.03 11.31
CA HIS A 17 -2.50 2.01 10.45
C HIS A 17 -1.75 3.34 10.46
N GLN A 18 -1.35 3.87 11.62
CA GLN A 18 -0.58 5.11 11.72
C GLN A 18 0.77 5.03 10.99
N LEU A 19 1.48 3.90 11.14
CA LEU A 19 2.75 3.68 10.43
C LEU A 19 2.55 3.65 8.91
N ARG A 20 1.51 2.94 8.45
CA ARG A 20 1.18 2.86 7.02
C ARG A 20 0.77 4.23 6.47
N GLN A 21 -0.02 4.99 7.22
CA GLN A 21 -0.45 6.33 6.83
C GLN A 21 0.74 7.28 6.68
N ALA A 22 1.62 7.35 7.69
CA ALA A 22 2.82 8.19 7.63
C ALA A 22 3.73 7.80 6.45
N HIS A 23 3.84 6.50 6.17
CA HIS A 23 4.59 6.02 5.01
C HIS A 23 3.97 6.45 3.68
N VAL A 24 2.65 6.29 3.50
CA VAL A 24 1.94 6.69 2.28
C VAL A 24 2.02 8.20 2.07
N GLU A 25 1.78 9.01 3.11
CA GLU A 25 1.88 10.47 3.03
C GLU A 25 3.28 10.92 2.63
N GLY A 26 4.32 10.34 3.24
CA GLY A 26 5.71 10.63 2.90
C GLY A 26 6.05 10.26 1.45
N TRP A 27 5.59 9.11 0.99
CA TRP A 27 5.79 8.67 -0.39
C TRP A 27 5.06 9.57 -1.40
N ILE A 28 3.79 9.95 -1.14
CA ILE A 28 3.04 10.89 -1.99
C ILE A 28 3.76 12.24 -2.07
N ALA A 29 4.24 12.75 -0.93
CA ALA A 29 5.00 14.00 -0.88
C ALA A 29 6.27 13.92 -1.73
N GLN A 30 6.98 12.78 -1.72
CA GLN A 30 8.13 12.54 -2.58
C GLN A 30 7.75 12.50 -4.07
N GLN A 31 6.63 11.87 -4.45
CA GLN A 31 6.16 11.88 -5.84
C GLN A 31 5.85 13.30 -6.31
N HIS A 32 5.11 14.07 -5.51
CA HIS A 32 4.80 15.46 -5.80
C HIS A 32 6.06 16.33 -5.89
N ALA A 33 7.03 16.15 -4.99
CA ALA A 33 8.31 16.87 -5.04
C ALA A 33 9.13 16.53 -6.29
N ALA A 34 8.98 15.32 -6.82
CA ALA A 34 9.58 14.88 -8.08
C ALA A 34 8.77 15.31 -9.33
N GLY A 35 7.63 15.99 -9.14
CA GLY A 35 6.77 16.47 -10.23
C GLY A 35 5.80 15.41 -10.79
N PHE A 36 5.65 14.27 -10.11
CA PHE A 36 4.70 13.23 -10.49
C PHE A 36 3.37 13.42 -9.78
N GLY A 37 2.27 13.18 -10.49
CA GLY A 37 0.94 13.07 -9.90
C GLY A 37 0.62 11.63 -9.50
N ILE A 38 -0.34 11.48 -8.61
CA ILE A 38 -0.93 10.17 -8.25
C ILE A 38 -2.19 9.98 -9.08
N ASP A 39 -2.24 8.95 -9.91
CA ASP A 39 -3.45 8.61 -10.65
C ASP A 39 -4.46 7.83 -9.79
N GLN A 40 -5.67 7.66 -10.30
CA GLN A 40 -6.77 7.04 -9.57
C GLN A 40 -6.47 5.60 -9.15
N HIS A 41 -5.85 4.80 -10.02
CA HIS A 41 -5.54 3.41 -9.69
C HIS A 41 -4.48 3.33 -8.58
N MET A 42 -3.46 4.20 -8.62
CA MET A 42 -2.51 4.31 -7.51
C MET A 42 -3.19 4.72 -6.21
N ALA A 43 -4.11 5.70 -6.26
CA ALA A 43 -4.85 6.13 -5.07
C ALA A 43 -5.70 5.00 -4.49
N ASP A 44 -6.41 4.24 -5.32
CA ASP A 44 -7.20 3.08 -4.91
C ASP A 44 -6.34 1.99 -4.27
N ALA A 45 -5.17 1.69 -4.84
CA ALA A 45 -4.22 0.71 -4.29
C ALA A 45 -3.67 1.15 -2.92
N LEU A 46 -3.31 2.44 -2.78
CA LEU A 46 -2.83 3.00 -1.51
C LEU A 46 -3.92 2.97 -0.44
N ASN A 47 -5.17 3.30 -0.79
CA ASN A 47 -6.31 3.22 0.11
C ASN A 47 -6.57 1.77 0.55
N ALA A 48 -6.48 0.80 -0.36
CA ALA A 48 -6.64 -0.61 -0.02
C ALA A 48 -5.52 -1.11 0.93
N TYR A 49 -4.30 -0.61 0.77
CA TYR A 49 -3.19 -0.86 1.70
C TYR A 49 -3.43 -0.25 3.08
N LEU A 50 -4.00 0.97 3.15
CA LEU A 50 -4.35 1.63 4.41
C LEU A 50 -5.56 0.98 5.10
N ASP A 51 -6.50 0.41 4.33
CA ASP A 51 -7.65 -0.35 4.84
C ASP A 51 -7.24 -1.76 5.32
N GLY A 52 -6.00 -2.17 5.05
CA GLY A 52 -5.48 -3.49 5.43
C GLY A 52 -5.91 -4.62 4.50
N ARG A 53 -6.53 -4.32 3.35
CA ARG A 53 -6.94 -5.33 2.37
C ARG A 53 -5.76 -6.09 1.81
N PHE A 54 -4.61 -5.41 1.69
CA PHE A 54 -3.34 -5.98 1.25
C PHE A 54 -2.19 -5.51 2.13
N ASP A 55 -1.12 -6.30 2.17
CA ASP A 55 0.17 -5.94 2.75
C ASP A 55 1.04 -5.18 1.73
N LEU A 56 2.26 -4.80 2.14
CA LEU A 56 3.16 -4.01 1.28
C LEU A 56 3.54 -4.75 -0.03
N PRO A 57 3.86 -6.06 -0.02
CA PRO A 57 4.00 -6.85 -1.25
C PRO A 57 2.77 -6.80 -2.16
N GLY A 58 1.56 -6.87 -1.60
CA GLY A 58 0.32 -6.71 -2.34
C GLY A 58 0.20 -5.34 -2.99
N LEU A 59 0.48 -4.26 -2.25
CA LEU A 59 0.52 -2.90 -2.79
C LEU A 59 1.49 -2.79 -3.97
N LEU A 60 2.72 -3.30 -3.84
CA LEU A 60 3.71 -3.25 -4.91
C LEU A 60 3.27 -4.05 -6.14
N THR A 61 2.48 -5.12 -5.94
CA THR A 61 1.92 -5.90 -7.04
C THR A 61 0.88 -5.07 -7.79
N GLU A 62 -0.07 -4.47 -7.08
CA GLU A 62 -1.10 -3.59 -7.66
C GLU A 62 -0.45 -2.43 -8.43
N LEU A 63 0.48 -1.70 -7.80
CA LEU A 63 1.18 -0.59 -8.46
C LEU A 63 1.95 -1.00 -9.71
N ARG A 64 2.35 -2.27 -9.82
CA ARG A 64 3.06 -2.80 -10.98
C ARG A 64 2.11 -3.28 -12.09
N LEU A 65 0.85 -3.63 -11.80
CA LEU A 65 -0.11 -4.17 -12.77
C LEU A 65 -0.21 -3.37 -14.07
N PRO A 66 -0.27 -2.01 -14.06
CA PRO A 66 -0.36 -1.23 -15.29
C PRO A 66 0.85 -1.40 -16.24
N TYR A 67 1.95 -1.95 -15.74
CA TYR A 67 3.22 -2.09 -16.47
C TYR A 67 3.54 -3.54 -16.86
N LEU A 68 2.73 -4.53 -16.45
CA LEU A 68 2.98 -5.96 -16.64
C LEU A 68 2.39 -6.54 -17.93
N ASN A 69 2.37 -5.76 -19.02
CA ASN A 69 1.94 -6.18 -20.35
C ASN A 69 2.37 -7.62 -20.72
#